data_AF-A9B1T4-F1
#
_entry.id   AF-A9B1T4-F1
#
_cell.length_a   1.000
_cell.length_b   1.000
_cell.length_c   1.000
_cell.angle_alpha   90.00
_cell.angle_beta   90.00
_cell.angle_gamma   90.00
#
_symmetry.space_group_name_H-M   'P 1'
#
loop_
_entity.id
_entity.type
_entity.pdbx_description
1 polymer ?
#
loop_
_entity_poly.entity_id
_entity_poly.type
_entity_poly.pdbx_seq_one_letter_code
_entity_poly.pdbx_strand_id
1 'polypeptide(L)'
;MPDSPDPLINQPATSNSAQGYRIQATIMANHNQPSRWVDWVIMNGVAFVISCIVFPILLVGCLLIFAGFTESASATQAQISDGFGLLFVVGIPAFVTMYLASFLQWTTVSEGINRSTWVTNSATVGAITLTVWIYHLSPITAQSIKNYNQVIILTFGITSSSISWAQWLELRKTIDQAWQWALISIITWTGLGTLIFGFGLSYLVRR
;
A
#
# COMPACT_ATOMS: atom_id res chain seq x y z
N MET A 1 -50.58 59.08 -2.49
CA MET A 1 -50.09 57.71 -2.75
C MET A 1 -49.15 57.78 -3.94
N PRO A 2 -47.85 57.64 -3.70
CA PRO A 2 -47.11 56.65 -4.47
C PRO A 2 -46.19 55.79 -3.58
N ASP A 3 -45.66 54.75 -4.22
CA ASP A 3 -44.54 53.87 -3.84
C ASP A 3 -44.97 52.40 -3.70
N SER A 4 -45.22 51.77 -4.84
CA SER A 4 -45.02 50.32 -4.96
C SER A 4 -43.51 50.06 -5.06
N PRO A 5 -42.92 49.22 -4.19
CA PRO A 5 -41.52 48.86 -4.33
C PRO A 5 -41.34 47.98 -5.57
N ASP A 6 -40.36 48.33 -6.40
CA ASP A 6 -39.94 47.51 -7.54
C ASP A 6 -39.63 46.08 -7.09
N PRO A 7 -40.02 45.06 -7.86
CA PRO A 7 -39.67 43.69 -7.54
C PRO A 7 -38.16 43.51 -7.67
N LEU A 8 -37.50 43.10 -6.58
CA LEU A 8 -36.12 42.62 -6.59
C LEU A 8 -36.01 41.46 -7.59
N ILE A 9 -35.45 41.75 -8.77
CA ILE A 9 -35.11 40.74 -9.76
C ILE A 9 -33.95 39.92 -9.17
N ASN A 10 -34.26 38.75 -8.62
CA ASN A 10 -33.28 37.71 -8.35
C ASN A 10 -32.73 37.20 -9.69
N GLN A 11 -31.71 37.88 -10.21
CA GLN A 11 -30.94 37.35 -11.33
C GLN A 11 -30.16 36.11 -10.86
N PRO A 12 -30.28 34.96 -11.53
CA PRO A 12 -29.38 33.85 -11.27
C PRO A 12 -27.96 34.31 -11.59
N ALA A 13 -27.04 34.09 -10.64
CA ALA A 13 -25.63 34.40 -10.82
C ALA A 13 -25.11 33.64 -12.05
N THR A 14 -24.81 34.37 -13.13
CA THR A 14 -24.19 33.82 -14.33
C THR A 14 -22.68 33.98 -14.21
N SER A 15 -21.93 32.99 -14.71
CA SER A 15 -20.46 32.88 -14.62
C SER A 15 -19.66 34.01 -15.27
N ASN A 16 -20.34 35.00 -15.84
CA ASN A 16 -19.74 36.07 -16.64
C ASN A 16 -19.84 37.45 -15.98
N SER A 17 -20.11 37.53 -14.66
CA SER A 17 -20.00 38.81 -13.95
C SER A 17 -18.54 39.23 -13.79
N ALA A 18 -18.24 40.51 -14.06
CA ALA A 18 -16.89 41.07 -13.93
C ALA A 18 -16.38 41.14 -12.48
N GLN A 19 -17.26 40.86 -11.50
CA GLN A 19 -16.90 40.55 -10.12
C GLN A 19 -17.03 39.04 -9.90
N GLY A 20 -16.20 38.29 -10.63
CA GLY A 20 -16.18 36.84 -10.56
C GLY A 20 -15.65 36.38 -9.21
N TYR A 21 -16.56 36.04 -8.29
CA TYR A 21 -16.23 35.08 -7.24
C TYR A 21 -15.79 33.81 -7.96
N ARG A 22 -14.49 33.56 -8.00
CA ARG A 22 -13.89 32.37 -8.61
C ARG A 22 -14.17 31.22 -7.66
N ILE A 23 -15.40 30.70 -7.70
CA ILE A 23 -15.72 29.43 -7.06
C ILE A 23 -14.85 28.40 -7.78
N GLN A 24 -13.91 27.81 -7.06
CA GLN A 24 -13.12 26.70 -7.56
C GLN A 24 -14.12 25.66 -8.04
N ALA A 25 -14.18 25.44 -9.36
CA ALA A 25 -15.15 24.53 -9.96
C ALA A 25 -15.11 23.25 -9.15
N THR A 26 -16.22 22.93 -8.47
CA THR A 26 -16.36 21.67 -7.76
C THR A 26 -16.04 20.61 -8.80
N ILE A 27 -14.91 19.91 -8.63
CA ILE A 27 -14.56 18.77 -9.46
C ILE A 27 -15.75 17.85 -9.26
N MET A 28 -16.62 17.75 -10.28
CA MET A 28 -17.75 16.86 -10.20
C MET A 28 -17.15 15.49 -9.92
N ALA A 29 -17.47 14.94 -8.74
CA ALA A 29 -17.14 13.58 -8.39
C ALA A 29 -17.56 12.74 -9.59
N ASN A 30 -16.57 12.14 -10.26
CA ASN A 30 -16.77 11.48 -11.52
C ASN A 30 -17.58 10.20 -11.25
N HIS A 31 -18.90 10.35 -11.14
CA HIS A 31 -19.87 9.33 -10.77
C HIS A 31 -19.99 8.25 -11.87
N ASN A 32 -19.36 8.48 -13.03
CA ASN A 32 -19.41 7.66 -14.23
C ASN A 32 -18.09 6.98 -14.60
N GLN A 33 -17.23 6.62 -13.65
CA GLN A 33 -16.05 5.78 -13.96
C GLN A 33 -16.09 4.39 -13.31
N PRO A 34 -17.03 3.52 -13.74
CA PRO A 34 -17.02 2.10 -13.38
C PRO A 34 -15.79 1.33 -13.88
N SER A 35 -14.89 1.92 -14.69
CA SER A 35 -13.64 1.26 -15.12
C SER A 35 -12.52 1.32 -14.07
N ARG A 36 -12.50 2.35 -13.22
CA ARG A 36 -11.34 2.61 -12.34
C ARG A 36 -11.13 1.56 -11.25
N TRP A 37 -12.20 0.96 -10.74
CA TRP A 37 -12.07 -0.10 -9.73
C TRP A 37 -11.55 -1.41 -10.35
N VAL A 38 -11.92 -1.71 -11.59
CA VAL A 38 -11.41 -2.89 -12.33
C VAL A 38 -9.92 -2.72 -12.59
N ASP A 39 -9.53 -1.55 -13.11
CA ASP A 39 -8.12 -1.21 -13.34
C ASP A 39 -7.31 -1.29 -12.02
N TRP A 40 -7.89 -0.85 -10.91
CA TRP A 40 -7.28 -0.94 -9.58
C TRP A 40 -7.08 -2.38 -9.12
N VAL A 41 -8.08 -3.25 -9.27
CA VAL A 41 -7.97 -4.68 -8.94
C VAL A 41 -6.90 -5.35 -9.80
N ILE A 42 -6.91 -5.10 -11.11
CA ILE A 42 -5.92 -5.65 -12.04
C ILE A 42 -4.52 -5.19 -11.65
N MET A 43 -4.34 -3.90 -11.37
CA MET A 43 -3.02 -3.36 -11.00
C MET A 43 -2.53 -3.92 -9.67
N ASN A 44 -3.42 -4.14 -8.69
CA ASN A 44 -3.07 -4.84 -7.45
C ASN A 44 -2.64 -6.29 -7.72
N GLY A 45 -3.34 -7.00 -8.61
CA GLY A 45 -2.96 -8.36 -9.01
C GLY A 45 -1.61 -8.42 -9.72
N VAL A 46 -1.34 -7.51 -10.67
CA VAL A 46 -0.06 -7.41 -11.37
C VAL A 46 1.07 -7.07 -10.39
N ALA A 47 0.86 -6.07 -9.54
CA ALA A 47 1.82 -5.70 -8.49
C ALA A 47 2.09 -6.87 -7.54
N PHE A 48 1.07 -7.64 -7.17
CA PHE A 48 1.23 -8.85 -6.35
C PHE A 48 2.13 -9.89 -7.02
N VAL A 49 1.88 -10.21 -8.28
CA VAL A 49 2.68 -11.20 -9.04
C VAL A 49 4.15 -10.75 -9.14
N ILE A 50 4.38 -9.48 -9.47
CA ILE A 50 5.73 -8.92 -9.54
C ILE A 50 6.41 -9.00 -8.17
N SER A 51 5.70 -8.65 -7.09
CA SER A 51 6.22 -8.74 -5.73
C SER A 51 6.58 -10.16 -5.32
N CYS A 52 5.85 -11.18 -5.78
CA CYS A 52 6.16 -12.59 -5.53
C CYS A 52 7.47 -13.05 -6.20
N ILE A 53 7.95 -12.32 -7.21
CA ILE A 53 9.21 -12.61 -7.89
C ILE A 53 10.33 -11.75 -7.30
N VAL A 54 10.09 -10.44 -7.18
CA VAL A 54 11.10 -9.47 -6.74
C VAL A 54 11.50 -9.69 -5.28
N PHE A 55 10.53 -9.92 -4.38
CA PHE A 55 10.83 -10.05 -2.95
C PHE A 55 11.74 -11.25 -2.65
N PRO A 56 11.46 -12.49 -3.12
CA PRO A 56 12.36 -13.62 -2.87
C PRO A 56 13.75 -13.44 -3.47
N ILE A 57 13.86 -12.86 -4.67
CA ILE A 57 15.16 -12.60 -5.31
C ILE A 57 16.00 -11.64 -4.44
N LEU A 58 15.40 -10.54 -3.99
CA LEU A 58 16.06 -9.56 -3.14
C LEU A 58 16.40 -10.15 -1.76
N LEU A 59 15.48 -10.92 -1.17
CA LEU A 59 15.68 -11.61 0.11
C LEU A 59 16.89 -12.55 0.05
N VAL A 60 16.97 -13.41 -0.98
CA VAL A 60 18.11 -14.32 -1.17
C VAL A 60 19.40 -13.54 -1.42
N GLY A 61 19.36 -12.50 -2.25
CA GLY A 61 20.52 -11.64 -2.48
C GLY A 61 21.05 -10.99 -1.20
N CYS A 62 20.16 -10.41 -0.39
CA CYS A 62 20.51 -9.82 0.90
C CYS A 62 21.03 -10.86 1.90
N LEU A 63 20.44 -12.05 1.94
CA LEU A 63 20.94 -13.17 2.77
C LEU A 63 22.38 -13.56 2.40
N LEU A 64 22.68 -13.71 1.11
CA LEU A 64 24.02 -14.08 0.64
C LEU A 64 25.06 -13.00 0.96
N ILE A 65 24.71 -11.73 0.75
CA ILE A 65 25.57 -10.60 1.07
C ILE A 65 25.84 -10.56 2.58
N PHE A 66 24.78 -10.67 3.40
CA PHE A 66 24.91 -10.59 4.85
C PHE A 66 25.68 -11.79 5.42
N ALA A 67 25.48 -13.00 4.89
CA ALA A 67 26.24 -14.19 5.25
C ALA A 67 27.76 -13.97 5.05
N GLY A 68 28.16 -13.43 3.89
CA GLY A 68 29.56 -13.11 3.63
C GLY A 68 30.16 -12.07 4.58
N PHE A 69 29.35 -11.10 5.04
CA PHE A 69 29.77 -10.14 6.06
C PHE A 69 29.88 -10.77 7.46
N THR A 70 28.96 -11.66 7.84
CA THR A 70 28.99 -12.32 9.16
C THR A 70 30.15 -13.28 9.31
N GLU A 71 30.57 -13.98 8.25
CA GLU A 71 31.78 -14.82 8.26
C GLU A 71 33.06 -14.00 8.46
N SER A 72 33.02 -12.70 8.15
CA SER A 72 34.15 -11.77 8.27
C SER A 72 34.13 -10.94 9.56
N ALA A 73 33.08 -11.04 10.38
CA ALA A 73 32.87 -10.18 11.55
C ALA A 73 33.43 -10.79 12.84
N SER A 74 33.96 -9.96 13.74
CA SER A 74 34.47 -10.40 15.05
C SER A 74 33.34 -10.63 16.06
N ALA A 75 33.57 -11.46 17.09
CA ALA A 75 32.56 -11.87 18.07
C ALA A 75 31.85 -10.70 18.80
N THR A 76 32.50 -9.54 18.92
CA THR A 76 31.92 -8.32 19.53
C THR A 76 30.91 -7.60 18.63
N GLN A 77 30.91 -7.86 17.32
CA GLN A 77 29.98 -7.28 16.34
C GLN A 77 28.66 -8.06 16.23
N ALA A 78 28.57 -9.26 16.81
CA ALA A 78 27.45 -10.18 16.63
C ALA A 78 26.12 -9.70 17.25
N GLN A 79 26.11 -9.05 18.43
CA GLN A 79 24.86 -8.60 19.07
C GLN A 79 24.24 -7.36 18.42
N ILE A 80 25.04 -6.46 17.87
CA ILE A 80 24.53 -5.35 17.04
C ILE A 80 24.02 -5.89 15.71
N SER A 81 24.52 -7.05 15.25
CA SER A 81 24.18 -7.62 13.95
C SER A 81 22.76 -8.17 13.82
N ASP A 82 22.06 -8.54 14.91
CA ASP A 82 20.75 -9.22 14.78
C ASP A 82 19.63 -8.26 14.34
N GLY A 83 19.53 -7.08 14.97
CA GLY A 83 18.54 -6.07 14.61
C GLY A 83 18.83 -5.42 13.26
N PHE A 84 20.11 -5.14 12.98
CA PHE A 84 20.55 -4.66 11.67
C PHE A 84 20.39 -5.73 10.58
N GLY A 85 20.67 -6.98 10.90
CA GLY A 85 20.50 -8.12 10.01
C GLY A 85 19.05 -8.25 9.57
N LEU A 86 18.09 -8.14 10.49
CA LEU A 86 16.68 -8.16 10.12
C LEU A 86 16.30 -6.98 9.20
N LEU A 87 16.78 -5.76 9.47
CA LEU A 87 16.53 -4.60 8.62
C LEU A 87 17.14 -4.75 7.22
N PHE A 88 18.35 -5.28 7.10
CA PHE A 88 19.02 -5.48 5.82
C PHE A 88 18.46 -6.67 5.03
N VAL A 89 18.16 -7.77 5.70
CA VAL A 89 17.67 -9.01 5.09
C VAL A 89 16.19 -8.90 4.73
N VAL A 90 15.35 -8.31 5.59
CA VAL A 90 13.90 -8.24 5.37
C VAL A 90 13.47 -6.83 4.99
N GLY A 91 13.95 -5.83 5.72
CA GLY A 91 13.50 -4.43 5.56
C GLY A 91 13.81 -3.85 4.18
N ILE A 92 15.05 -4.02 3.67
CA ILE A 92 15.43 -3.50 2.35
C ILE A 92 14.65 -4.22 1.22
N PRO A 93 14.61 -5.56 1.15
CA PRO A 93 13.78 -6.25 0.17
C PRO A 93 12.30 -5.86 0.24
N ALA A 94 11.75 -5.72 1.44
CA ALA A 94 10.38 -5.27 1.66
C ALA A 94 10.16 -3.87 1.11
N PHE A 95 11.04 -2.93 1.45
CA PHE A 95 10.97 -1.54 0.99
C PHE A 95 10.99 -1.46 -0.54
N VAL A 96 11.97 -2.09 -1.19
CA VAL A 96 12.11 -2.06 -2.66
C VAL A 96 10.89 -2.68 -3.34
N THR A 97 10.42 -3.82 -2.83
CA THR A 97 9.25 -4.51 -3.36
C THR A 97 7.99 -3.65 -3.25
N MET A 98 7.74 -3.07 -2.06
CA MET A 98 6.57 -2.25 -1.81
C MET A 98 6.65 -0.90 -2.53
N TYR A 99 7.86 -0.37 -2.74
CA TYR A 99 8.11 0.79 -3.57
C TYR A 99 7.66 0.52 -5.01
N LEU A 100 8.11 -0.59 -5.59
CA LEU A 100 7.73 -0.97 -6.95
C LEU A 100 6.22 -1.22 -7.08
N ALA A 101 5.62 -1.95 -6.14
CA ALA A 101 4.18 -2.20 -6.11
C ALA A 101 3.38 -0.89 -6.01
N SER A 102 3.78 0.01 -5.12
CA SER A 102 3.12 1.31 -4.93
C SER A 102 3.29 2.22 -6.14
N PHE A 103 4.44 2.16 -6.81
CA PHE A 103 4.69 2.88 -8.06
C PHE A 103 3.76 2.41 -9.18
N LEU A 104 3.60 1.09 -9.35
CA LEU A 104 2.66 0.53 -10.32
C LEU A 104 1.22 0.95 -10.02
N GLN A 105 0.79 0.83 -8.76
CA GLN A 105 -0.53 1.28 -8.31
C GLN A 105 -0.77 2.76 -8.62
N TRP A 106 0.21 3.63 -8.37
CA TRP A 106 0.09 5.08 -8.63
C TRP A 106 -0.27 5.39 -10.09
N THR A 107 0.18 4.58 -11.06
CA THR A 107 -0.13 4.79 -12.49
C THR A 107 -1.63 4.73 -12.82
N THR A 108 -2.44 4.17 -11.93
CA THR A 108 -3.91 4.04 -12.10
C THR A 108 -4.71 5.07 -11.32
N VAL A 109 -4.04 5.91 -10.53
CA VAL A 109 -4.68 6.92 -9.68
C VAL A 109 -4.75 8.26 -10.45
N SER A 110 -5.80 9.04 -10.19
CA SER A 110 -6.06 10.31 -10.90
C SER A 110 -4.96 11.35 -10.73
N GLU A 111 -4.88 12.25 -11.71
CA GLU A 111 -4.06 13.46 -11.65
C GLU A 111 -4.38 14.25 -10.36
N GLY A 112 -3.35 14.51 -9.54
CA GLY A 112 -3.49 15.21 -8.25
C GLY A 112 -2.81 14.51 -7.08
N ILE A 113 -2.48 13.23 -7.17
CA ILE A 113 -1.73 12.51 -6.13
C ILE A 113 -0.21 12.63 -6.37
N ASN A 114 0.50 13.17 -5.37
CA ASN A 114 1.96 13.27 -5.42
C ASN A 114 2.60 11.87 -5.39
N ARG A 115 3.26 11.50 -6.49
CA ARG A 115 3.94 10.21 -6.65
C ARG A 115 4.96 9.93 -5.55
N SER A 116 5.80 10.91 -5.21
CA SER A 116 6.89 10.71 -4.25
C SER A 116 6.34 10.39 -2.87
N THR A 117 5.36 11.18 -2.42
CA THR A 117 4.67 10.96 -1.14
C THR A 117 3.95 9.62 -1.14
N TRP A 118 3.21 9.30 -2.21
CA TRP A 118 2.50 8.03 -2.35
C TRP A 118 3.43 6.82 -2.23
N VAL A 119 4.45 6.76 -3.09
CA VAL A 119 5.31 5.59 -3.21
C VAL A 119 6.19 5.44 -1.98
N THR A 120 6.82 6.53 -1.53
CA THR A 120 7.78 6.48 -0.42
C THR A 120 7.09 6.21 0.91
N ASN A 121 5.93 6.83 1.18
CA ASN A 121 5.22 6.57 2.43
C ASN A 121 4.67 5.14 2.47
N SER A 122 4.09 4.66 1.36
CA SER A 122 3.58 3.29 1.26
C SER A 122 4.70 2.27 1.47
N ALA A 123 5.84 2.45 0.81
CA ALA A 123 6.99 1.57 0.95
C ALA A 123 7.58 1.59 2.37
N THR A 124 7.72 2.77 2.96
CA THR A 124 8.28 2.93 4.32
C THR A 124 7.36 2.29 5.35
N VAL A 125 6.07 2.62 5.32
CA VAL A 125 5.08 2.07 6.26
C VAL A 125 5.01 0.55 6.12
N GLY A 126 4.91 0.04 4.89
CA GLY A 126 4.85 -1.39 4.66
C GLY A 126 6.12 -2.13 5.11
N ALA A 127 7.31 -1.57 4.84
CA ALA A 127 8.57 -2.19 5.22
C ALA A 127 8.75 -2.22 6.73
N ILE A 128 8.41 -1.11 7.43
CA ILE A 128 8.43 -1.05 8.90
C ILE A 128 7.44 -2.07 9.46
N THR A 129 6.19 -2.06 8.99
CA THR A 129 5.16 -3.01 9.45
C THR A 129 5.60 -4.45 9.28
N LEU A 130 6.12 -4.83 8.10
CA LEU A 130 6.54 -6.21 7.84
C LEU A 130 7.77 -6.59 8.69
N THR A 131 8.73 -5.68 8.85
CA THR A 131 9.92 -5.92 9.67
C THR A 131 9.56 -6.12 11.14
N VAL A 132 8.72 -5.23 11.70
CA VAL A 132 8.23 -5.32 13.08
C VAL A 132 7.39 -6.58 13.28
N TRP A 133 6.54 -6.92 12.30
CA TRP A 133 5.74 -8.14 12.35
C TRP A 133 6.63 -9.40 12.39
N ILE A 134 7.64 -9.49 11.52
CA ILE A 134 8.57 -10.62 11.51
C ILE A 134 9.41 -10.67 12.79
N TYR A 135 9.82 -9.51 13.33
CA TYR A 135 10.49 -9.43 14.62
C TYR A 135 9.65 -10.08 15.74
N HIS A 136 8.34 -9.81 15.78
CA HIS A 136 7.43 -10.43 16.76
C HIS A 136 7.14 -11.92 16.51
N LEU A 137 7.30 -12.40 15.26
CA LEU A 137 7.21 -13.82 14.94
C LEU A 137 8.49 -14.59 15.29
N SER A 138 9.59 -13.87 15.59
CA SER A 138 10.88 -14.46 15.95
C SER A 138 10.98 -14.66 17.47
N PRO A 139 11.43 -15.83 17.96
CA PRO A 139 11.83 -17.01 17.19
C PRO A 139 10.63 -17.76 16.62
N ILE A 140 10.78 -18.30 15.41
CA ILE A 140 9.74 -19.15 14.78
C ILE A 140 9.57 -20.41 15.63
N THR A 141 8.50 -20.46 16.40
CA THR A 141 8.18 -21.61 17.25
C THR A 141 7.51 -22.73 16.45
N ALA A 142 7.54 -23.97 16.96
CA ALA A 142 6.78 -25.08 16.38
C ALA A 142 5.27 -24.79 16.30
N GLN A 143 4.74 -23.93 17.19
CA GLN A 143 3.36 -23.48 17.16
C GLN A 143 3.09 -22.53 15.98
N SER A 144 4.05 -21.66 15.63
CA SER A 144 3.98 -20.80 14.44
C SER A 144 3.91 -21.61 13.14
N ILE A 145 4.60 -22.77 13.08
CA ILE A 145 4.53 -23.71 11.95
C ILE A 145 3.16 -24.43 11.91
N LYS A 146 2.64 -24.85 13.08
CA LYS A 146 1.29 -25.45 13.16
C LYS A 146 0.19 -24.49 12.71
N ASN A 147 0.36 -23.20 12.98
CA ASN A 147 -0.57 -22.14 12.62
C ASN A 147 -0.15 -21.37 11.35
N TYR A 148 0.63 -21.98 10.46
CA TYR A 148 1.19 -21.34 9.27
C TYR A 148 0.18 -20.53 8.46
N ASN A 149 -1.00 -21.09 8.16
CA ASN A 149 -2.04 -20.37 7.41
C ASN A 149 -2.51 -19.10 8.13
N GLN A 150 -2.65 -19.15 9.45
CA GLN A 150 -3.02 -17.98 10.25
C GLN A 150 -1.90 -16.93 10.23
N VAL A 151 -0.64 -17.36 10.31
CA VAL A 151 0.52 -16.46 10.20
C VAL A 151 0.54 -15.77 8.83
N ILE A 152 0.28 -16.51 7.75
CA ILE A 152 0.21 -15.93 6.39
C ILE A 152 -0.95 -14.93 6.28
N ILE A 153 -2.16 -15.29 6.73
CA ILE A 153 -3.33 -14.39 6.70
C ILE A 153 -3.03 -13.11 7.48
N LEU A 154 -2.46 -13.21 8.68
CA LEU A 154 -2.12 -12.05 9.50
C LEU A 154 -1.00 -11.22 8.87
N THR A 155 0.01 -11.85 8.28
CA THR A 155 1.11 -11.15 7.60
C THR A 155 0.55 -10.30 6.46
N PHE A 156 -0.19 -10.89 5.53
CA PHE A 156 -0.76 -10.13 4.43
C PHE A 156 -1.83 -9.15 4.91
N GLY A 157 -2.66 -9.52 5.89
CA GLY A 157 -3.70 -8.66 6.44
C GLY A 157 -3.15 -7.40 7.08
N ILE A 158 -2.16 -7.53 7.98
CA ILE A 158 -1.56 -6.40 8.69
C ILE A 158 -0.76 -5.53 7.71
N THR A 159 0.11 -6.13 6.90
CA THR A 159 0.93 -5.36 5.93
C THR A 159 0.08 -4.65 4.88
N SER A 160 -0.91 -5.32 4.29
CA SER A 160 -1.79 -4.67 3.30
C SER A 160 -2.66 -3.59 3.92
N SER A 161 -3.12 -3.77 5.17
CA SER A 161 -3.87 -2.73 5.90
C SER A 161 -3.02 -1.50 6.19
N SER A 162 -1.77 -1.66 6.66
CA SER A 162 -0.88 -0.52 6.92
C SER A 162 -0.55 0.27 5.65
N ILE A 163 -0.25 -0.42 4.54
CA ILE A 163 0.02 0.23 3.25
C ILE A 163 -1.24 0.94 2.74
N SER A 164 -2.38 0.26 2.76
CA SER A 164 -3.66 0.81 2.28
C SER A 164 -4.11 2.01 3.11
N TRP A 165 -3.79 2.04 4.40
CA TRP A 165 -4.01 3.22 5.24
C TRP A 165 -3.16 4.41 4.79
N ALA A 166 -1.86 4.22 4.54
CA ALA A 166 -0.99 5.28 4.03
C ALA A 166 -1.47 5.81 2.68
N GLN A 167 -1.88 4.93 1.78
CA GLN A 167 -2.46 5.27 0.48
C GLN A 167 -3.79 6.02 0.62
N TRP A 168 -4.67 5.56 1.52
CA TRP A 168 -5.96 6.20 1.78
C TRP A 168 -5.81 7.65 2.25
N LEU A 169 -4.82 7.94 3.11
CA LEU A 169 -4.54 9.30 3.57
C LEU A 169 -4.21 10.26 2.43
N GLU A 170 -3.61 9.77 1.34
CA GLU A 170 -3.36 10.57 0.13
C GLU A 170 -4.62 10.65 -0.75
N LEU A 171 -5.32 9.53 -0.98
CA LEU A 171 -6.52 9.49 -1.82
C LEU A 171 -7.65 10.38 -1.29
N ARG A 172 -7.87 10.40 0.03
CA ARG A 172 -8.96 11.18 0.66
C ARG A 172 -8.82 12.69 0.49
N LYS A 173 -7.67 13.18 0.02
CA LYS A 173 -7.45 14.60 -0.28
C LYS A 173 -8.09 15.02 -1.60
N THR A 174 -8.36 14.06 -2.50
CA THR A 174 -8.76 14.35 -3.90
C THR A 174 -9.95 13.52 -4.37
N ILE A 175 -10.25 12.39 -3.72
CA ILE A 175 -11.30 11.44 -4.14
C ILE A 175 -12.33 11.25 -3.02
N ASP A 176 -13.59 11.51 -3.34
CA ASP A 176 -14.72 11.13 -2.49
C ASP A 176 -14.85 9.60 -2.42
N GLN A 177 -15.17 9.06 -1.24
CA GLN A 177 -15.23 7.61 -1.01
C GLN A 177 -13.91 6.85 -1.25
N ALA A 178 -12.77 7.51 -1.08
CA ALA A 178 -11.43 6.91 -1.17
C ALA A 178 -11.21 5.62 -0.34
N TRP A 179 -12.03 5.37 0.69
CA TRP A 179 -11.94 4.17 1.53
C TRP A 179 -12.16 2.87 0.74
N GLN A 180 -12.92 2.90 -0.36
CA GLN A 180 -13.17 1.71 -1.19
C GLN A 180 -11.88 1.18 -1.83
N TRP A 181 -10.99 2.09 -2.26
CA TRP A 181 -9.70 1.75 -2.86
C TRP A 181 -8.81 0.99 -1.87
N ALA A 182 -8.79 1.45 -0.62
CA ALA A 182 -8.05 0.80 0.46
C ALA A 182 -8.61 -0.59 0.77
N LEU A 183 -9.94 -0.74 0.87
CA LEU A 183 -10.55 -2.05 1.11
C LEU A 183 -10.27 -3.05 -0.01
N ILE A 184 -10.35 -2.61 -1.27
CA ILE A 184 -10.05 -3.46 -2.43
C ILE A 184 -8.60 -3.93 -2.36
N SER A 185 -7.65 -3.04 -2.05
CA SER A 185 -6.24 -3.42 -1.87
C SER A 185 -6.07 -4.45 -0.76
N ILE A 186 -6.67 -4.22 0.43
CA ILE A 186 -6.59 -5.15 1.56
C ILE A 186 -7.11 -6.54 1.18
N ILE A 187 -8.30 -6.61 0.60
CA ILE A 187 -8.95 -7.87 0.22
C ILE A 187 -8.13 -8.58 -0.87
N THR A 188 -7.63 -7.84 -1.87
CA THR A 188 -6.86 -8.41 -2.98
C THR A 188 -5.54 -9.00 -2.49
N TRP A 189 -4.75 -8.23 -1.74
CA TRP A 189 -3.45 -8.68 -1.25
C TRP A 189 -3.58 -9.81 -0.21
N THR A 190 -4.54 -9.69 0.71
CA THR A 190 -4.79 -10.74 1.70
C THR A 190 -5.33 -12.01 1.06
N GLY A 191 -6.26 -11.88 0.12
CA GLY A 191 -6.86 -13.00 -0.62
C GLY A 191 -5.83 -13.75 -1.46
N LEU A 192 -5.10 -13.03 -2.33
CA LEU A 192 -4.04 -13.62 -3.16
C LEU A 192 -2.91 -14.21 -2.31
N GLY A 193 -2.47 -13.49 -1.27
CA GLY A 193 -1.43 -13.94 -0.35
C GLY A 193 -1.80 -15.24 0.37
N THR A 194 -3.02 -15.31 0.89
CA THR A 194 -3.54 -16.50 1.57
C THR A 194 -3.72 -17.67 0.60
N LEU A 195 -4.22 -17.41 -0.61
CA LEU A 195 -4.46 -18.47 -1.60
C LEU A 195 -3.15 -19.08 -2.09
N ILE A 196 -2.17 -18.26 -2.44
CA ILE A 196 -0.90 -18.71 -3.03
C ILE A 196 0.05 -19.22 -1.94
N PHE A 197 0.30 -18.43 -0.91
CA PHE A 197 1.28 -18.79 0.14
C PHE A 197 0.67 -19.62 1.27
N GLY A 198 -0.58 -19.35 1.66
CA GLY A 198 -1.23 -20.15 2.69
C GLY A 198 -1.59 -21.53 2.16
N PHE A 199 -2.55 -21.59 1.24
CA PHE A 199 -3.06 -22.85 0.72
C PHE A 199 -2.15 -23.52 -0.30
N GLY A 200 -1.63 -22.77 -1.29
CA GLY A 200 -0.80 -23.32 -2.36
C GLY A 200 0.47 -23.99 -1.85
N LEU A 201 1.28 -23.27 -1.07
CA LEU A 201 2.51 -23.83 -0.48
C LEU A 201 2.23 -24.91 0.57
N SER A 202 1.22 -24.77 1.43
CA SER A 202 0.85 -25.83 2.39
C SER A 202 0.46 -27.13 1.70
N TYR A 203 -0.23 -27.04 0.55
CA TYR A 203 -0.58 -28.20 -0.25
C TYR A 203 0.65 -28.88 -0.85
N LEU A 204 1.60 -28.10 -1.39
CA LEU A 204 2.84 -28.62 -1.97
C LEU A 204 3.75 -29.31 -0.94
N VAL A 205 3.83 -28.78 0.28
CA VAL A 205 4.70 -29.31 1.35
C VAL A 205 4.13 -30.58 1.99
N ARG A 206 2.81 -30.78 1.97
CA ARG A 206 2.14 -31.95 2.59
C ARG A 206 1.95 -33.12 1.63
N ARG A 207 2.43 -33.02 0.39
CA ARG A 207 2.35 -34.06 -0.63
C ARG A 207 3.73 -34.70 -0.80
#